data_AF-A0A9E5LT64-F1
#
_entry.id   AF-A0A9E5LT64-F1
#
_cell.length_a   1.000
_cell.length_b   1.000
_cell.length_c   1.000
_cell.angle_alpha   90.00
_cell.angle_beta   90.00
_cell.angle_gamma   90.00
#
_symmetry.space_group_name_H-M   'P 1'
#
loop_
_entity.id
_entity.type
_entity.pdbx_description
1 polymer ?
#
loop_
_entity_poly.entity_id
_entity_poly.type
_entity_poly.pdbx_seq_one_letter_code
_entity_poly.pdbx_strand_id
1 'polypeptide(L)'
;MSQVITINKSLLIGVKTFVFTIFNQEKYDPKAIPGAWQEFFSRAAGTDLVKDGTYYGVSIPNMSLDAPMEYFAGVLVDENVEVPSGFESVDIPAGNYLGHLHTGPITNIAFSYQKAYMETLPNSG
;
A
#
# COMPACT_ATOMS: atom_id res chain seq x y z
N MET A 1 11.23 -8.41 13.87
CA MET A 1 11.57 -9.72 13.28
C MET A 1 11.16 -9.69 11.82
N SER A 2 12.03 -10.12 10.91
CA SER A 2 11.65 -10.38 9.52
C SER A 2 10.87 -11.69 9.45
N GLN A 3 9.88 -11.74 8.58
CA GLN A 3 9.21 -12.97 8.21
C GLN A 3 8.98 -13.01 6.71
N VAL A 4 8.95 -14.20 6.11
CA VAL A 4 8.49 -14.33 4.73
C VAL A 4 6.97 -14.32 4.72
N ILE A 5 6.38 -13.45 3.91
CA ILE A 5 4.94 -13.40 3.65
C ILE A 5 4.73 -13.90 2.23
N THR A 6 3.98 -14.99 2.08
CA THR A 6 3.58 -15.46 0.75
C THR A 6 2.24 -14.82 0.39
N ILE A 7 2.24 -14.08 -0.71
CA ILE A 7 1.03 -13.52 -1.30
C ILE A 7 0.72 -14.35 -2.55
N ASN A 8 -0.48 -14.91 -2.61
CA ASN A 8 -0.98 -15.55 -3.83
C ASN A 8 -1.30 -14.48 -4.88
N LYS A 9 -1.51 -14.87 -6.13
CA LYS A 9 -1.92 -13.91 -7.15
C LYS A 9 -3.26 -13.30 -6.71
N SER A 10 -3.29 -11.99 -6.52
CA SER A 10 -4.46 -11.28 -5.97
C SER A 10 -4.63 -9.95 -6.67
N LEU A 11 -5.87 -9.47 -6.70
CA LEU A 11 -6.22 -8.14 -7.18
C LEU A 11 -6.38 -7.23 -5.97
N LEU A 12 -5.74 -6.06 -5.97
CA LEU A 12 -6.07 -5.02 -5.02
C LEU A 12 -7.19 -4.15 -5.60
N ILE A 13 -8.29 -4.00 -4.88
CA ILE A 13 -9.39 -3.08 -5.22
C ILE A 13 -9.40 -1.95 -4.20
N GLY A 14 -9.40 -0.70 -4.66
CA GLY A 14 -9.30 0.46 -3.77
C GLY A 14 -9.38 1.82 -4.45
N VAL A 15 -8.94 2.83 -3.71
CA VAL A 15 -8.81 4.20 -4.18
C VAL A 15 -7.35 4.45 -4.55
N LYS A 16 -7.13 4.93 -5.78
CA LYS A 16 -5.82 5.34 -6.27
C LYS A 16 -5.57 6.81 -6.00
N THR A 17 -4.36 7.12 -5.54
CA THR A 17 -3.83 8.48 -5.44
C THR A 17 -2.38 8.51 -5.91
N PHE A 18 -1.83 9.71 -6.05
CA PHE A 18 -0.45 9.94 -6.47
C PHE A 18 0.30 10.65 -5.35
N VAL A 19 1.48 10.15 -5.00
CA VAL A 19 2.27 10.68 -3.90
C VAL A 19 3.75 10.79 -4.30
N PHE A 20 4.34 11.96 -4.05
CA PHE A 20 5.79 12.12 -4.14
C PHE A 20 6.47 11.56 -2.88
N THR A 21 7.74 11.22 -2.98
CA THR A 21 8.51 10.82 -1.79
C THR A 21 8.65 11.98 -0.79
N ILE A 22 8.75 11.67 0.50
CA ILE A 22 9.00 12.66 1.57
C ILE A 22 10.28 13.48 1.36
N PHE A 23 11.20 13.00 0.52
CA PHE A 23 12.42 13.71 0.15
C PHE A 23 12.19 14.86 -0.83
N ASN A 24 11.04 14.89 -1.53
CA ASN A 24 10.64 15.99 -2.41
C ASN A 24 9.67 16.92 -1.68
N GLN A 25 10.20 17.79 -0.83
CA GLN A 25 9.41 18.64 0.08
C GLN A 25 8.45 19.59 -0.65
N GLU A 26 8.75 20.01 -1.89
CA GLU A 26 7.91 20.92 -2.65
C GLU A 26 6.64 20.26 -3.19
N LYS A 27 6.74 18.97 -3.56
CA LYS A 27 5.63 18.22 -4.18
C LYS A 27 4.98 17.20 -3.26
N TYR A 28 5.59 16.92 -2.10
CA TYR A 28 5.05 15.97 -1.13
C TYR A 28 3.80 16.53 -0.46
N ASP A 29 2.68 15.83 -0.62
CA ASP A 29 1.45 16.11 0.11
C ASP A 29 1.25 15.08 1.25
N PRO A 30 1.42 15.49 2.53
CA PRO A 30 1.22 14.59 3.67
C PRO A 30 -0.24 14.13 3.83
N LYS A 31 -1.20 14.75 3.12
CA LYS A 31 -2.63 14.39 3.18
C LYS A 31 -3.05 13.39 2.10
N ALA A 32 -2.24 13.14 1.07
CA ALA A 32 -2.61 12.28 -0.04
C ALA A 32 -2.97 10.86 0.41
N ILE A 33 -2.11 10.22 1.20
CA ILE A 33 -2.34 8.86 1.71
C ILE A 33 -3.50 8.81 2.72
N PRO A 34 -3.56 9.67 3.77
CA PRO A 34 -4.71 9.71 4.68
C PRO A 34 -6.04 10.00 3.95
N GLY A 35 -6.03 10.88 2.95
CA GLY A 35 -7.18 11.21 2.13
C GLY A 35 -7.69 10.01 1.33
N ALA A 36 -6.78 9.26 0.69
CA ALA A 36 -7.15 8.03 -0.02
C ALA A 36 -7.78 6.99 0.90
N TRP A 37 -7.28 6.84 2.13
CA TRP A 37 -7.90 5.96 3.13
C TRP A 37 -9.28 6.43 3.57
N GLN A 38 -9.45 7.72 3.84
CA GLN A 38 -10.76 8.29 4.20
C GLN A 38 -11.78 8.08 3.08
N GLU A 39 -11.37 8.32 1.84
CA GLU A 39 -12.19 8.12 0.65
C GLU A 39 -12.55 6.65 0.45
N PHE A 40 -11.57 5.75 0.59
CA PHE A 40 -11.80 4.30 0.51
C PHE A 40 -12.86 3.86 1.52
N PHE A 41 -12.70 4.19 2.81
CA PHE A 41 -13.67 3.80 3.84
C PHE A 41 -15.04 4.45 3.63
N SER A 42 -15.09 5.69 3.14
CA SER A 42 -16.36 6.35 2.85
C SER A 42 -17.11 5.67 1.70
N ARG A 43 -16.41 5.23 0.65
CA ARG A 43 -17.02 4.57 -0.51
C ARG A 43 -17.33 3.10 -0.26
N ALA A 44 -16.46 2.42 0.47
CA ALA A 44 -16.58 1.00 0.75
C ALA A 44 -17.55 0.70 1.91
N ALA A 45 -18.01 1.73 2.64
CA ALA A 45 -19.01 1.60 3.69
C ALA A 45 -20.27 0.90 3.16
N GLY A 46 -20.63 -0.23 3.77
CA GLY A 46 -21.80 -1.03 3.37
C GLY A 46 -21.56 -1.97 2.18
N THR A 47 -20.33 -2.03 1.65
CA THR A 47 -19.92 -3.02 0.65
C THR A 47 -19.24 -4.22 1.30
N ASP A 48 -19.04 -5.27 0.51
CA ASP A 48 -18.33 -6.47 0.96
C ASP A 48 -16.82 -6.26 1.11
N LEU A 49 -16.28 -5.15 0.57
CA LEU A 49 -14.85 -4.83 0.60
C LEU A 49 -14.31 -4.54 2.02
N VAL A 50 -15.16 -4.28 3.02
CA VAL A 50 -14.73 -3.96 4.40
C VAL A 50 -14.99 -5.09 5.40
N LYS A 51 -15.41 -6.28 4.93
CA LYS A 51 -15.83 -7.38 5.80
C LYS A 51 -14.67 -8.09 6.50
N ASP A 52 -13.52 -8.24 5.82
CA ASP A 52 -12.42 -9.10 6.28
C ASP A 52 -11.42 -8.38 7.20
N GLY A 53 -11.60 -7.08 7.44
CA GLY A 53 -10.86 -6.30 8.44
C GLY A 53 -9.36 -6.10 8.17
N THR A 54 -8.81 -6.68 7.09
CA THR A 54 -7.42 -6.49 6.66
C THR A 54 -7.38 -5.59 5.43
N TYR A 55 -6.60 -4.51 5.53
CA TYR A 55 -6.50 -3.49 4.50
C TYR A 55 -5.05 -3.30 4.08
N TYR A 56 -4.85 -2.97 2.81
CA TYR A 56 -3.54 -2.89 2.19
C TYR A 56 -3.30 -1.51 1.59
N GLY A 57 -2.11 -0.98 1.86
CA GLY A 57 -1.55 0.19 1.19
C GLY A 57 -0.46 -0.27 0.23
N VAL A 58 -0.65 -0.08 -1.07
CA VAL A 58 0.32 -0.50 -2.09
C VAL A 58 0.92 0.73 -2.76
N SER A 59 2.23 0.89 -2.62
CA SER A 59 3.02 1.93 -3.28
C SER A 59 3.73 1.34 -4.48
N ILE A 60 3.43 1.85 -5.68
CA ILE A 60 4.07 1.44 -6.93
C ILE A 60 5.00 2.57 -7.37
N PRO A 61 6.33 2.37 -7.31
CA PRO A 61 7.28 3.42 -7.62
C PRO A 61 7.23 3.76 -9.10
N ASN A 62 7.44 5.05 -9.40
CA ASN A 62 7.75 5.48 -10.76
C ASN A 62 9.28 5.49 -10.94
N MET A 63 9.75 5.04 -12.10
CA MET A 63 11.19 5.04 -12.43
C MET A 63 11.76 6.45 -12.65
N SER A 64 10.90 7.48 -12.75
CA SER A 64 11.28 8.89 -12.83
C SER A 64 11.16 9.57 -11.47
N LEU A 65 12.22 10.26 -11.03
CA LEU A 65 12.23 11.09 -9.83
C LEU A 65 11.29 12.30 -9.91
N ASP A 66 10.93 12.70 -11.13
CA ASP A 66 10.04 13.84 -11.40
C ASP A 66 8.56 13.45 -11.47
N ALA A 67 8.27 12.16 -11.44
CA ALA A 67 6.91 11.62 -11.45
C ALA A 67 6.50 11.12 -10.06
N PRO A 68 5.23 11.29 -9.67
CA PRO A 68 4.74 10.73 -8.42
C PRO A 68 4.68 9.21 -8.50
N MET A 69 4.76 8.57 -7.34
CA MET A 69 4.45 7.15 -7.19
C MET A 69 2.94 6.98 -7.14
N GLU A 70 2.45 5.85 -7.64
CA GLU A 70 1.06 5.47 -7.44
C GLU A 70 0.92 4.87 -6.04
N TYR A 71 -0.16 5.23 -5.36
CA TYR A 71 -0.53 4.65 -4.09
C TYR A 71 -1.98 4.20 -4.13
N PHE A 72 -2.23 2.97 -3.70
CA PHE A 72 -3.57 2.42 -3.57
C PHE A 72 -3.89 2.15 -2.10
N ALA A 73 -5.05 2.64 -1.65
CA ALA A 73 -5.66 2.27 -0.39
C ALA A 73 -6.84 1.33 -0.65
N GLY A 74 -6.77 0.09 -0.17
CA GLY A 74 -7.81 -0.88 -0.50
C GLY A 74 -7.70 -2.22 0.20
N VAL A 75 -8.29 -3.24 -0.43
CA VAL A 75 -8.27 -4.64 0.03
C VAL A 75 -7.78 -5.57 -1.06
N LEU A 76 -7.13 -6.67 -0.65
CA LEU A 76 -6.79 -7.76 -1.55
C LEU A 76 -7.98 -8.70 -1.67
N VAL A 77 -8.30 -9.04 -2.91
CA VAL A 77 -9.35 -9.99 -3.27
C VAL A 77 -8.80 -11.00 -4.29
N ASP A 78 -9.56 -12.06 -4.54
CA ASP A 78 -9.25 -13.00 -5.63
C ASP A 78 -9.30 -12.29 -7.00
N GLU A 79 -8.50 -12.76 -7.95
CA GLU A 79 -8.35 -12.15 -9.28
C GLU A 79 -9.65 -12.08 -10.12
N ASN A 80 -10.66 -12.87 -9.75
CA ASN A 80 -11.93 -12.96 -10.47
C ASN A 80 -13.03 -12.05 -9.91
N VAL A 81 -12.73 -11.26 -8.86
CA VAL A 81 -13.70 -10.35 -8.28
C VAL A 81 -13.88 -9.13 -9.18
N GLU A 82 -15.14 -8.82 -9.50
CA GLU A 82 -15.49 -7.64 -10.29
C GLU A 82 -15.19 -6.35 -9.51
N VAL A 83 -14.55 -5.38 -10.16
CA VAL A 83 -14.22 -4.09 -9.57
C VAL A 83 -15.49 -3.24 -9.47
N PRO A 84 -15.97 -2.90 -8.25
CA PRO A 84 -17.17 -2.10 -8.12
C PRO A 84 -16.98 -0.70 -8.71
N SER A 85 -18.06 -0.13 -9.26
CA SER A 85 -18.02 1.21 -9.83
C SER A 85 -17.50 2.23 -8.83
N GLY A 86 -16.58 3.08 -9.27
CA GLY A 86 -15.94 4.10 -8.42
C GLY A 86 -14.70 3.62 -7.65
N PHE A 87 -14.24 2.39 -7.88
CA PHE A 87 -12.93 1.91 -7.43
C PHE A 87 -11.99 1.67 -8.60
N GLU A 88 -10.70 1.67 -8.31
CA GLU A 88 -9.65 1.23 -9.21
C GLU A 88 -9.06 -0.09 -8.70
N SER A 89 -8.35 -0.79 -9.59
CA SER A 89 -7.70 -2.04 -9.23
C SER A 89 -6.28 -2.14 -9.76
N VAL A 90 -5.44 -2.93 -9.09
CA VAL A 90 -4.10 -3.27 -9.53
C VAL A 90 -3.71 -4.69 -9.16
N ASP A 91 -3.05 -5.39 -10.09
CA ASP A 91 -2.56 -6.76 -9.87
C ASP A 91 -1.39 -6.75 -8.90
N ILE A 92 -1.45 -7.64 -7.89
CA ILE A 92 -0.33 -7.89 -6.98
C ILE A 92 0.31 -9.23 -7.38
N PRO A 93 1.60 -9.23 -7.78
CA PRO A 93 2.28 -10.44 -8.19
C PRO A 93 2.28 -11.50 -7.09
N ALA A 94 2.02 -12.74 -7.46
CA ALA A 94 2.25 -13.86 -6.55
C ALA A 94 3.74 -13.96 -6.21
N GLY A 95 4.06 -14.25 -4.96
CA GLY A 95 5.44 -14.46 -4.56
C GLY A 95 5.70 -14.37 -3.07
N ASN A 96 6.99 -14.44 -2.75
CA ASN A 96 7.50 -14.27 -1.40
C ASN A 96 7.91 -12.81 -1.20
N TYR A 97 7.37 -12.21 -0.16
CA TYR A 97 7.62 -10.84 0.24
C TYR A 97 8.33 -10.82 1.59
N LEU A 98 9.25 -9.87 1.76
CA LEU A 98 9.85 -9.60 3.06
C LEU A 98 8.83 -8.85 3.94
N GLY A 99 8.35 -9.51 4.98
CA GLY A 99 7.55 -8.89 6.03
C GLY A 99 8.46 -8.23 7.07
N HIS A 100 8.30 -6.93 7.27
CA HIS A 100 8.86 -6.18 8.39
C HIS A 100 7.73 -5.59 9.23
N LEU A 101 7.56 -6.07 10.46
CA LEU A 101 6.54 -5.55 11.36
C LEU A 101 6.94 -4.17 11.90
N HIS A 102 6.19 -3.14 11.54
CA HIS A 102 6.23 -1.86 12.23
C HIS A 102 5.53 -1.98 13.59
N THR A 103 6.14 -1.44 14.65
CA THR A 103 5.54 -1.38 15.99
C THR A 103 5.76 0.02 16.54
N GLY A 104 4.66 0.69 16.89
CA GLY A 104 4.68 2.05 17.41
C GLY A 104 3.72 2.99 16.65
N PRO A 105 3.89 4.30 16.82
CA PRO A 105 3.07 5.30 16.15
C PRO A 105 3.28 5.30 14.63
N ILE A 106 2.19 5.39 13.87
CA ILE A 106 2.22 5.43 12.40
C ILE A 106 3.08 6.58 11.85
N THR A 107 3.23 7.67 12.60
CA THR A 107 4.12 8.79 12.26
C THR A 107 5.58 8.37 12.08
N ASN A 108 5.97 7.22 12.64
CA ASN A 108 7.32 6.66 12.54
C ASN A 108 7.45 5.58 11.45
N ILE A 109 6.43 5.38 10.60
CA ILE A 109 6.46 4.33 9.57
C ILE A 109 7.61 4.50 8.57
N ALA A 110 8.01 5.76 8.28
CA ALA A 110 9.15 6.05 7.41
C ALA A 110 10.46 5.45 7.95
N PHE A 111 10.66 5.47 9.27
CA PHE A 111 11.81 4.84 9.91
C PHE A 111 11.77 3.31 9.77
N SER A 112 10.58 2.70 9.86
CA SER A 112 10.44 1.26 9.60
C SER A 112 10.74 0.89 8.15
N TYR A 113 10.37 1.72 7.18
CA TYR A 113 10.81 1.51 5.79
C TYR A 113 12.33 1.57 5.66
N GLN A 114 12.97 2.60 6.23
CA GLN A 114 14.43 2.71 6.23
C GLN A 114 15.07 1.46 6.84
N LYS A 115 14.58 0.99 7.99
CA LYS A 115 15.08 -0.22 8.65
C LYS A 115 14.81 -1.49 7.83
N ALA A 116 13.67 -1.58 7.16
CA ALA A 116 13.34 -2.70 6.29
C ALA A 116 14.36 -2.83 5.15
N TYR A 117 14.64 -1.72 4.44
CA TYR A 117 15.57 -1.70 3.31
C TYR A 117 17.05 -1.77 3.69
N MET A 118 17.46 -1.10 4.77
CA MET A 118 18.88 -0.92 5.09
C MET A 118 19.42 -1.98 6.06
N GLU A 119 18.55 -2.67 6.80
CA GLU A 119 18.97 -3.67 7.79
C GLU A 119 18.26 -5.00 7.57
N THR A 120 16.94 -5.00 7.48
CA THR A 120 16.14 -6.24 7.51
C THR A 120 16.35 -7.06 6.24
N LEU A 121 16.25 -6.43 5.07
CA LEU A 121 16.43 -7.08 3.78
C LEU A 121 17.87 -7.62 3.61
N PRO A 122 18.95 -6.83 3.84
CA PRO A 122 20.31 -7.34 3.77
C PRO A 122 20.59 -8.52 4.71
N ASN A 123 19.98 -8.55 5.89
CA ASN A 123 20.17 -9.60 6.89
C ASN A 123 19.21 -10.80 6.72
N SER A 124 18.35 -10.79 5.70
CA SER A 124 17.35 -11.86 5.48
C SER A 124 17.83 -12.99 4.55
N GLY A 125 19.06 -12.89 4.05
CA GLY A 125 19.73 -13.90 3.22
C GLY A 125 20.71 -14.76 4.02
#